data_AF-A0A937TP96-F1
#
_entry.id   AF-A0A937TP96-F1
#
_cell.length_a   1.000
_cell.length_b   1.000
_cell.length_c   1.000
_cell.angle_alpha   90.00
_cell.angle_beta   90.00
_cell.angle_gamma   90.00
#
_symmetry.space_group_name_H-M   'P 1'
#
loop_
_entity.id
_entity.type
_entity.pdbx_description
1 polymer ?
#
loop_
_entity_poly.entity_id
_entity_poly.type
_entity_poly.pdbx_seq_one_letter_code
_entity_poly.pdbx_strand_id
1 'polypeptide(L)'
;MKNLRVSEWLKEYWVIIAFILAKLLIHFSTNTIYELQRDAFLYSALGEHLAWGYHSVPPSIGVFANISRFLFGDTTFALRFFPTVTGACSILLIGLMVREMGGKKLAQFIACLAFLTAPSFLRSNTLFQPVSFNQFYWLLISFLTFRLIRTNKQQYWLWIGVVSGLAFLNKYSVFTAHSSLLADML
;
A
#
# COMPACT_ATOMS: atom_id res chain seq x y z
N MET A 1 4.45 13.94 -20.59
CA MET A 1 5.54 13.14 -19.98
C MET A 1 6.69 13.14 -20.98
N LYS A 2 7.89 13.60 -20.60
CA LYS A 2 9.06 13.52 -21.49
C LYS A 2 9.40 12.04 -21.70
N ASN A 3 9.64 11.62 -22.95
CA ASN A 3 10.19 10.30 -23.27
C ASN A 3 11.64 10.24 -22.79
N LEU A 4 11.82 9.96 -21.50
CA LEU A 4 13.12 9.69 -20.91
C LEU A 4 13.53 8.27 -21.28
N ARG A 5 14.80 8.05 -21.62
CA ARG A 5 15.33 6.70 -21.82
C ARG A 5 15.27 5.95 -20.48
N VAL A 6 15.06 4.63 -20.50
CA VAL A 6 14.97 3.80 -19.28
C VAL A 6 16.17 4.04 -18.33
N SER A 7 17.37 4.25 -18.87
CA SER A 7 18.58 4.56 -18.11
C SER A 7 18.52 5.90 -17.37
N GLU A 8 17.84 6.91 -17.92
CA GLU A 8 17.64 8.20 -17.28
C GLU A 8 16.62 8.08 -16.16
N TRP A 9 15.54 7.33 -16.38
CA TRP A 9 14.56 7.04 -15.35
C TRP A 9 15.19 6.31 -14.15
N LEU A 10 15.98 5.26 -14.39
CA LEU A 10 16.69 4.55 -13.33
C LEU A 10 17.61 5.50 -12.53
N LYS A 11 18.37 6.37 -13.21
CA LYS A 11 19.23 7.37 -12.54
C LYS A 11 18.46 8.43 -11.77
N GLU A 12 17.24 8.74 -12.18
CA GLU A 12 16.39 9.72 -11.51
C GLU A 12 15.69 9.15 -10.26
N TYR A 13 15.27 7.89 -10.32
CA TYR A 13 14.46 7.24 -9.28
C TYR A 13 15.22 6.20 -8.46
N TRP A 14 16.55 6.08 -8.64
CA TRP A 14 17.37 5.05 -7.98
C TRP A 14 17.21 4.98 -6.46
N VAL A 15 17.04 6.12 -5.76
CA VAL A 15 16.83 6.14 -4.30
C VAL A 15 15.55 5.38 -3.96
N ILE A 16 14.46 5.69 -4.66
CA ILE A 16 13.16 5.07 -4.43
C ILE A 16 13.22 3.59 -4.79
N ILE A 17 13.84 3.24 -5.92
CA ILE A 17 14.04 1.86 -6.34
C ILE A 17 14.86 1.08 -5.30
N ALA A 18 15.94 1.66 -4.77
CA ALA A 18 16.76 1.04 -3.74
C ALA A 18 15.96 0.75 -2.47
N PHE A 19 15.10 1.67 -2.02
CA PHE A 19 14.24 1.45 -0.85
C PHE A 19 13.12 0.43 -1.12
N ILE A 20 12.56 0.39 -2.33
CA ILE A 20 11.60 -0.64 -2.74
C ILE A 20 12.26 -2.02 -2.66
N LEU A 21 13.45 -2.17 -3.27
CA LEU A 21 14.20 -3.42 -3.23
C LEU A 21 14.59 -3.80 -1.81
N ALA A 22 15.06 -2.84 -0.99
CA ALA A 22 15.37 -3.09 0.41
C ALA A 22 14.14 -3.59 1.20
N LYS A 23 12.96 -2.98 1.01
CA LYS A 23 11.73 -3.44 1.66
C LYS A 23 11.34 -4.85 1.24
N LEU A 24 11.36 -5.13 -0.06
CA LEU A 24 11.05 -6.46 -0.59
C LEU A 24 12.04 -7.51 -0.05
N LEU A 25 13.34 -7.22 -0.07
CA LEU A 25 14.38 -8.11 0.44
C LEU A 25 14.21 -8.39 1.94
N ILE A 26 14.05 -7.35 2.76
CA ILE A 26 13.87 -7.51 4.22
C ILE A 26 12.66 -8.40 4.52
N HIS A 27 11.51 -8.12 3.89
CA HIS A 27 10.29 -8.88 4.15
C HIS A 27 10.38 -10.30 3.58
N PHE A 28 10.79 -10.48 2.33
CA PHE A 28 10.86 -11.82 1.73
C PHE A 28 11.92 -12.71 2.39
N SER A 29 13.05 -12.16 2.83
CA SER A 29 14.05 -12.92 3.59
C SER A 29 13.60 -13.30 5.01
N THR A 30 12.64 -12.58 5.60
CA THR A 30 12.14 -12.86 6.95
C THR A 30 10.77 -13.56 6.98
N ASN A 31 10.11 -13.67 5.82
CA ASN A 31 8.74 -14.19 5.69
C ASN A 31 8.57 -15.66 6.08
N THR A 32 9.62 -16.45 6.19
CA THR A 32 9.55 -17.87 6.61
C THR A 32 10.03 -18.10 8.04
N ILE A 33 10.60 -17.08 8.69
CA ILE A 33 11.22 -17.21 10.02
C ILE A 33 10.15 -17.25 11.13
N TYR A 34 9.03 -16.56 10.93
CA TYR A 34 7.98 -16.42 11.93
C TYR A 34 6.68 -17.06 11.50
N GLU A 35 5.95 -17.64 12.46
CA GLU A 35 4.61 -18.18 12.25
C GLU A 35 3.59 -17.09 11.87
N LEU A 36 2.47 -17.52 11.31
CA LEU A 36 1.36 -16.64 10.99
C LEU A 36 0.63 -16.21 12.28
N GLN A 37 0.28 -14.93 12.36
CA GLN A 37 -0.59 -14.44 13.41
C GLN A 37 -2.00 -15.02 13.24
N ARG A 38 -2.70 -15.26 14.35
CA ARG A 38 -4.03 -15.91 14.40
C ARG A 38 -5.02 -15.41 13.33
N ASP A 39 -5.05 -14.10 13.08
CA ASP A 39 -6.04 -13.50 12.17
C ASP A 39 -5.78 -13.91 10.71
N ALA A 40 -4.54 -14.27 10.35
CA ALA A 40 -4.22 -14.71 8.99
C ALA A 40 -4.95 -16.03 8.65
N PHE A 41 -5.14 -16.93 9.61
CA PHE A 41 -5.90 -18.17 9.41
C PHE A 41 -7.39 -17.87 9.16
N LEU A 42 -7.96 -16.94 9.93
CA LEU A 42 -9.32 -16.45 9.69
C LEU A 42 -9.46 -15.93 8.25
N TYR A 43 -8.59 -15.00 7.83
CA TYR A 43 -8.70 -14.41 6.50
C TYR A 43 -8.40 -15.41 5.37
N SER A 44 -7.53 -16.38 5.61
CA SER A 44 -7.30 -17.50 4.68
C SER A 44 -8.59 -18.30 4.47
N ALA A 45 -9.29 -18.66 5.55
CA ALA A 45 -10.57 -19.37 5.48
C ALA A 45 -11.66 -18.54 4.76
N LEU A 46 -11.70 -17.22 4.97
CA LEU A 46 -12.60 -16.35 4.20
C LEU A 46 -12.27 -16.34 2.70
N GLY A 47 -10.99 -16.54 2.34
CA GLY A 47 -10.56 -16.70 0.95
C GLY A 47 -11.03 -17.99 0.29
N GLU A 48 -11.35 -19.03 1.06
CA GLU A 48 -11.95 -20.27 0.54
C GLU A 48 -13.45 -20.13 0.30
N HIS A 49 -14.09 -19.20 1.02
CA HIS A 49 -15.54 -19.00 1.02
C HIS A 49 -15.96 -17.60 0.58
N LEU A 50 -15.34 -17.08 -0.50
CA LEU A 50 -15.55 -15.70 -0.95
C LEU A 50 -17.03 -15.26 -0.93
N ALA A 51 -17.28 -14.16 -0.23
CA ALA A 51 -18.57 -13.49 -0.13
C ALA A 51 -18.38 -11.98 -0.30
N TRP A 52 -19.46 -11.23 -0.49
CA TRP A 52 -19.44 -9.76 -0.62
C TRP A 52 -19.12 -9.00 0.69
N GLY A 53 -18.69 -9.73 1.72
CA GLY A 53 -18.35 -9.20 3.03
C GLY A 53 -18.90 -10.11 4.12
N TYR A 54 -18.25 -10.05 5.28
CA TYR A 54 -18.69 -10.68 6.51
C TYR A 54 -18.98 -9.61 7.55
N HIS A 55 -19.68 -9.99 8.61
CA HIS A 55 -19.94 -9.09 9.74
C HIS A 55 -18.65 -8.50 10.31
N SER A 56 -17.57 -9.29 10.36
CA SER A 56 -16.29 -8.88 10.91
C SER A 56 -15.42 -8.06 9.94
N VAL A 57 -15.46 -8.37 8.65
CA VAL A 57 -14.59 -7.74 7.65
C VAL A 57 -15.23 -7.60 6.26
N PRO A 58 -14.94 -6.50 5.55
CA PRO A 58 -15.26 -6.34 4.13
C PRO A 58 -14.61 -7.41 3.21
N PRO A 59 -15.04 -7.53 1.94
CA PRO A 59 -14.65 -8.65 1.08
C PRO A 59 -13.18 -8.66 0.62
N SER A 60 -12.48 -7.51 0.55
CA SER A 60 -11.18 -7.46 -0.13
C SER A 60 -10.13 -8.37 0.48
N ILE A 61 -10.10 -8.54 1.80
CA ILE A 61 -9.07 -9.39 2.44
C ILE A 61 -9.23 -10.87 2.05
N GLY A 62 -10.46 -11.36 1.92
CA GLY A 62 -10.73 -12.71 1.42
C GLY A 62 -10.32 -12.87 -0.04
N VAL A 63 -10.61 -11.86 -0.88
CA VAL A 63 -10.18 -11.85 -2.29
C VAL A 63 -8.65 -11.90 -2.41
N PHE A 64 -7.93 -11.10 -1.62
CA PHE A 64 -6.47 -11.17 -1.61
C PHE A 64 -5.94 -12.53 -1.15
N ALA A 65 -6.58 -13.16 -0.16
CA ALA A 65 -6.22 -14.49 0.30
C ALA A 65 -6.42 -15.54 -0.81
N ASN A 66 -7.55 -15.49 -1.50
CA ASN A 66 -7.88 -16.40 -2.59
C ASN A 66 -6.89 -16.26 -3.77
N ILE A 67 -6.64 -15.04 -4.24
CA ILE A 67 -5.68 -14.78 -5.32
C ILE A 67 -4.28 -15.22 -4.92
N SER A 68 -3.88 -14.94 -3.69
CA SER A 68 -2.59 -15.33 -3.14
C SER A 68 -2.40 -16.85 -3.17
N ARG A 69 -3.41 -17.57 -2.67
CA ARG A 69 -3.41 -19.04 -2.68
C ARG A 69 -3.39 -19.59 -4.09
N PHE A 70 -4.16 -19.01 -5.00
CA PHE A 70 -4.16 -19.41 -6.41
C PHE A 70 -2.77 -19.26 -7.06
N LEU A 71 -2.04 -18.19 -6.74
CA LEU A 71 -0.72 -17.91 -7.33
C LEU A 71 0.43 -18.70 -6.70
N PHE A 72 0.41 -18.89 -5.39
CA PHE A 72 1.56 -19.38 -4.62
C PHE A 72 1.26 -20.58 -3.70
N GLY A 73 0.03 -21.11 -3.76
CA GLY A 73 -0.43 -22.21 -2.92
C GLY A 73 -0.65 -21.83 -1.46
N ASP A 74 -0.86 -22.85 -0.63
CA ASP A 74 -1.08 -22.73 0.81
C ASP A 74 0.24 -22.57 1.57
N THR A 75 0.90 -21.43 1.38
CA THR A 75 2.18 -21.12 2.03
C THR A 75 2.13 -19.83 2.84
N THR A 76 3.00 -19.71 3.84
CA THR A 76 3.17 -18.46 4.60
C THR A 76 3.65 -17.31 3.71
N PHE A 77 4.47 -17.63 2.71
CA PHE A 77 4.93 -16.70 1.69
C PHE A 77 3.75 -16.11 0.91
N ALA A 78 2.81 -16.96 0.47
CA ALA A 78 1.63 -16.53 -0.27
C ALA A 78 0.90 -15.41 0.49
N LEU A 79 0.46 -15.68 1.72
CA LEU A 79 -0.32 -14.73 2.51
C LEU A 79 0.45 -13.43 2.81
N ARG A 80 1.78 -13.49 2.92
CA ARG A 80 2.61 -12.30 3.18
C ARG A 80 2.99 -11.52 1.93
N PHE A 81 2.76 -12.07 0.73
CA PHE A 81 3.12 -11.44 -0.53
C PHE A 81 2.44 -10.09 -0.71
N PHE A 82 1.10 -10.05 -0.68
CA PHE A 82 0.36 -8.82 -0.92
C PHE A 82 0.63 -7.71 0.12
N PRO A 83 0.65 -7.97 1.44
CA PRO A 83 1.05 -6.97 2.43
C PRO A 83 2.47 -6.41 2.23
N THR A 84 3.40 -7.25 1.75
CA THR A 84 4.77 -6.83 1.46
C THR A 84 4.79 -5.90 0.23
N VAL A 85 4.06 -6.29 -0.82
CA VAL A 85 3.94 -5.52 -2.07
C VAL A 85 3.26 -4.17 -1.81
N THR A 86 2.19 -4.11 -1.02
CA THR A 86 1.56 -2.83 -0.68
C THR A 86 2.52 -1.91 0.07
N GLY A 87 3.32 -2.46 0.98
CA GLY A 87 4.39 -1.72 1.64
C GLY A 87 5.44 -1.16 0.68
N ALA A 88 5.81 -1.91 -0.36
CA ALA A 88 6.72 -1.44 -1.41
C ALA A 88 6.07 -0.35 -2.29
N CYS A 89 4.80 -0.51 -2.65
CA CYS A 89 4.03 0.52 -3.35
C CYS A 89 3.91 1.81 -2.53
N SER A 90 3.79 1.71 -1.19
CA SER A 90 3.80 2.89 -0.32
C SER A 90 5.11 3.66 -0.40
N ILE A 91 6.26 2.98 -0.43
CA ILE A 91 7.57 3.64 -0.63
C ILE A 91 7.62 4.39 -1.96
N LEU A 92 7.10 3.78 -3.02
CA LEU A 92 7.01 4.43 -4.33
C LEU A 92 6.21 5.74 -4.23
N LEU A 93 5.01 5.69 -3.66
CA LEU A 93 4.15 6.86 -3.52
C LEU A 93 4.79 7.96 -2.66
N ILE A 94 5.38 7.61 -1.53
CA ILE A 94 6.07 8.56 -0.64
C ILE A 94 7.22 9.25 -1.38
N GLY A 95 8.07 8.47 -2.06
CA GLY A 95 9.18 9.01 -2.83
C GLY A 95 8.74 9.95 -3.95
N LEU A 96 7.68 9.57 -4.68
CA LEU A 96 7.08 10.40 -5.73
C LEU A 96 6.48 11.69 -5.15
N MET A 97 5.75 11.61 -4.04
CA MET A 97 5.20 12.79 -3.34
C MET A 97 6.28 13.78 -2.95
N VAL A 98 7.32 13.32 -2.26
CA VAL A 98 8.42 14.19 -1.81
C VAL A 98 9.13 14.85 -2.99
N ARG A 99 9.40 14.08 -4.05
CA ARG A 99 10.00 14.62 -5.27
C ARG A 99 9.09 15.67 -5.91
N GLU A 100 7.80 15.38 -6.00
CA GLU A 100 6.83 16.30 -6.56
C GLU A 100 6.78 17.61 -5.76
N MET A 101 6.90 17.57 -4.43
CA MET A 101 6.98 18.76 -3.58
C MET A 101 8.30 19.54 -3.72
N GLY A 102 9.19 19.15 -4.64
CA GLY A 102 10.50 19.80 -4.86
C GLY A 102 11.63 19.20 -4.03
N GLY A 103 11.36 18.12 -3.29
CA GLY A 103 12.34 17.41 -2.50
C GLY A 103 13.43 16.74 -3.35
N LYS A 104 14.69 17.05 -3.04
CA LYS A 104 15.86 16.42 -3.66
C LYS A 104 16.08 14.99 -3.13
N LYS A 105 17.15 14.34 -3.58
CA LYS A 105 17.50 12.95 -3.21
C LYS A 105 17.58 12.73 -1.69
N LEU A 106 18.13 13.69 -0.93
CA LEU A 106 18.22 13.59 0.53
C LEU A 106 16.84 13.56 1.20
N ALA A 107 15.91 14.39 0.74
CA ALA A 107 14.54 14.40 1.28
C ALA A 107 13.81 13.09 0.98
N GLN A 108 13.97 12.57 -0.25
CA GLN A 108 13.41 11.26 -0.63
C GLN A 108 14.01 10.14 0.22
N PHE A 109 15.34 10.17 0.44
CA PHE A 109 16.03 9.20 1.29
C PHE A 109 15.48 9.22 2.72
N ILE A 110 15.39 10.40 3.34
CA ILE A 110 14.89 10.54 4.72
C ILE A 110 13.43 10.05 4.83
N ALA A 111 12.57 10.44 3.89
CA ALA A 111 11.16 10.03 3.92
C ALA A 111 10.98 8.52 3.72
N CYS A 112 11.67 7.92 2.73
CA CYS A 112 11.64 6.48 2.51
C CYS A 112 12.24 5.71 3.68
N LEU A 113 13.33 6.21 4.27
CA LEU A 113 13.96 5.61 5.45
C LEU A 113 13.02 5.64 6.65
N ALA A 114 12.38 6.77 6.92
CA ALA A 114 11.42 6.92 8.00
C ALA A 114 10.25 5.93 7.87
N PHE A 115 9.72 5.73 6.66
CA PHE A 115 8.68 4.74 6.43
C PHE A 115 9.17 3.29 6.54
N LEU A 116 10.39 3.01 6.05
CA LEU A 116 10.97 1.66 6.10
C LEU A 116 11.25 1.22 7.54
N THR A 117 11.73 2.10 8.40
CA THR A 117 12.13 1.78 9.78
C THR A 117 11.01 1.96 10.81
N ALA A 118 9.90 2.60 10.45
CA ALA A 118 8.77 2.81 11.33
C ALA A 118 8.11 1.46 11.75
N PRO A 119 8.13 1.10 13.05
CA PRO A 119 7.65 -0.22 13.51
C PRO A 119 6.19 -0.49 13.17
N SER A 120 5.34 0.54 13.20
CA SER A 120 3.91 0.46 12.89
C SER A 120 3.66 -0.01 11.44
N PHE A 121 4.47 0.43 10.48
CA PHE A 121 4.36 0.05 9.07
C PHE A 121 5.12 -1.25 8.78
N LEU A 122 6.27 -1.46 9.43
CA LEU A 122 7.03 -2.70 9.31
C LEU A 122 6.18 -3.90 9.76
N ARG A 123 5.59 -3.82 10.96
CA ARG A 123 4.75 -4.89 11.51
C ARG A 123 3.46 -5.09 10.72
N SER A 124 2.79 -4.03 10.30
CA SER A 124 1.55 -4.20 9.54
C SER A 124 1.81 -4.81 8.15
N ASN A 125 2.94 -4.51 7.50
CA ASN A 125 3.28 -5.09 6.20
C ASN A 125 3.86 -6.53 6.29
N THR A 126 4.18 -7.06 7.48
CA THR A 126 4.51 -8.49 7.67
C THR A 126 3.29 -9.36 7.98
N LEU A 127 2.19 -8.73 8.42
CA LEU A 127 0.96 -9.42 8.81
C LEU A 127 -0.05 -9.40 7.67
N PHE A 128 -0.67 -10.54 7.38
CA PHE A 128 -1.80 -10.61 6.47
C PHE A 128 -3.06 -10.12 7.19
N GLN A 129 -3.32 -8.81 7.14
CA GLN A 129 -4.45 -8.14 7.78
C GLN A 129 -4.95 -6.97 6.93
N PRO A 130 -6.24 -6.60 7.02
CA PRO A 130 -6.81 -5.45 6.30
C PRO A 130 -6.10 -4.12 6.57
N VAL A 131 -5.41 -4.00 7.71
CA VAL A 131 -4.72 -2.78 8.16
C VAL A 131 -3.64 -2.34 7.18
N SER A 132 -2.83 -3.27 6.67
CA SER A 132 -1.75 -2.99 5.70
C SER A 132 -2.30 -2.33 4.43
N PHE A 133 -3.37 -2.91 3.89
CA PHE A 133 -4.06 -2.40 2.71
C PHE A 133 -4.74 -1.06 2.99
N ASN A 134 -5.37 -0.89 4.16
CA ASN A 134 -6.02 0.36 4.53
C ASN A 134 -5.03 1.53 4.62
N GLN A 135 -3.84 1.31 5.19
CA GLN A 135 -2.78 2.32 5.23
C GLN A 135 -2.33 2.72 3.81
N PHE A 136 -2.16 1.74 2.92
CA PHE A 136 -1.83 2.01 1.52
C PHE A 136 -2.93 2.80 0.82
N TYR A 137 -4.20 2.43 1.00
CA TYR A 137 -5.33 3.17 0.42
C TYR A 137 -5.39 4.62 0.91
N TRP A 138 -5.17 4.86 2.19
CA TRP A 138 -5.12 6.22 2.73
C TRP A 138 -4.01 7.03 2.08
N LEU A 139 -2.80 6.46 1.98
CA LEU A 139 -1.68 7.10 1.31
C LEU A 139 -1.98 7.38 -0.18
N LEU A 140 -2.61 6.44 -0.87
CA LEU A 140 -2.98 6.59 -2.28
C LEU A 140 -4.04 7.68 -2.48
N ILE A 141 -5.06 7.74 -1.62
CA ILE A 141 -6.06 8.81 -1.64
C ILE A 141 -5.37 10.15 -1.39
N SER A 142 -4.52 10.27 -0.36
CA SER A 142 -3.76 11.50 -0.09
C SER A 142 -2.87 11.91 -1.27
N PHE A 143 -2.22 10.95 -1.93
CA PHE A 143 -1.43 11.22 -3.13
C PHE A 143 -2.31 11.75 -4.28
N LEU A 144 -3.47 11.14 -4.53
CA LEU A 144 -4.39 11.57 -5.57
C LEU A 144 -4.97 12.96 -5.27
N THR A 145 -5.29 13.26 -4.01
CA THR A 145 -5.73 14.59 -3.58
C THR A 145 -4.62 15.62 -3.79
N PHE A 146 -3.37 15.29 -3.41
CA PHE A 146 -2.23 16.15 -3.70
C PHE A 146 -2.07 16.43 -5.21
N ARG A 147 -2.23 15.42 -6.05
CA ARG A 147 -2.20 15.55 -7.51
C ARG A 147 -3.37 16.38 -8.04
N LEU A 148 -4.56 16.22 -7.49
CA LEU A 148 -5.74 17.00 -7.82
C LEU A 148 -5.47 18.49 -7.55
N ILE A 149 -5.04 18.84 -6.33
CA ILE A 149 -4.76 20.23 -5.93
C ILE A 149 -3.70 20.85 -6.83
N ARG A 150 -2.61 20.12 -7.10
CA ARG A 150 -1.49 20.66 -7.87
C ARG A 150 -1.78 20.84 -9.36
N THR A 151 -2.53 19.92 -9.96
CA THR A 151 -2.75 19.91 -11.41
C THR A 151 -4.11 20.45 -11.83
N ASN A 152 -5.02 20.64 -10.87
CA ASN A 152 -6.41 21.05 -11.04
C ASN A 152 -7.19 20.24 -12.11
N LYS A 153 -6.81 18.98 -12.33
CA LYS A 153 -7.48 18.10 -13.30
C LYS A 153 -8.63 17.35 -12.65
N GLN A 154 -9.83 17.52 -13.16
CA GLN A 154 -11.04 16.88 -12.63
C GLN A 154 -10.99 15.35 -12.63
N GLN A 155 -10.22 14.73 -13.52
CA GLN A 155 -10.06 13.27 -13.58
C GLN A 155 -9.60 12.65 -12.25
N TYR A 156 -8.89 13.39 -11.39
CA TYR A 156 -8.45 12.86 -10.09
C TYR A 156 -9.62 12.67 -9.12
N TRP A 157 -10.74 13.39 -9.25
CA TRP A 157 -11.95 13.12 -8.46
C TRP A 157 -12.51 11.72 -8.73
N LEU A 158 -12.51 11.29 -9.99
CA LEU A 158 -12.96 9.95 -10.36
C LEU A 158 -12.03 8.88 -9.74
N TRP A 159 -10.72 9.07 -9.83
CA TRP A 159 -9.75 8.16 -9.22
C TRP A 159 -9.86 8.11 -7.70
N ILE A 160 -10.08 9.25 -7.04
CA ILE A 160 -10.33 9.31 -5.60
C ILE A 160 -11.57 8.49 -5.27
N GLY A 161 -12.71 8.72 -5.96
CA GLY A 161 -13.95 7.95 -5.74
C GLY A 161 -13.77 6.44 -5.91
N VAL A 162 -13.08 6.01 -6.98
CA VAL A 162 -12.78 4.58 -7.23
C VAL A 162 -11.92 3.99 -6.11
N VAL A 163 -10.83 4.66 -5.75
CA VAL A 163 -9.93 4.19 -4.69
C VAL A 163 -10.62 4.17 -3.34
N SER A 164 -11.48 5.15 -3.05
CA SER A 164 -12.29 5.21 -1.83
C SER A 164 -13.30 4.06 -1.75
N GLY A 165 -13.94 3.70 -2.86
CA GLY A 165 -14.80 2.51 -2.94
C GLY A 165 -14.02 1.22 -2.66
N LEU A 166 -12.85 1.05 -3.28
CA LEU A 166 -11.99 -0.11 -3.01
C LEU A 166 -11.51 -0.15 -1.56
N ALA A 167 -11.17 1.00 -1.01
CA ALA A 167 -10.74 1.11 0.37
C ALA A 167 -11.89 0.75 1.33
N PHE A 168 -13.13 1.18 1.04
CA PHE A 168 -14.33 0.82 1.80
C PHE A 168 -14.57 -0.69 1.78
N LEU A 169 -14.37 -1.34 0.63
CA LEU A 169 -14.42 -2.79 0.47
C LEU A 169 -13.29 -3.55 1.17
N ASN A 170 -12.27 -2.84 1.67
CA ASN A 170 -11.19 -3.42 2.48
C ASN A 170 -11.39 -3.19 3.98
N LYS A 171 -11.76 -1.96 4.38
CA LYS A 171 -12.05 -1.63 5.77
C LYS A 171 -13.01 -0.43 5.84
N TYR A 172 -14.07 -0.56 6.63
CA TYR A 172 -15.07 0.51 6.80
C TYR A 172 -14.50 1.80 7.42
N SER A 173 -13.32 1.76 8.03
CA SER A 173 -12.64 2.94 8.61
C SER A 173 -12.23 4.00 7.59
N VAL A 174 -12.41 3.77 6.29
CA VAL A 174 -12.05 4.73 5.24
C VAL A 174 -12.81 6.04 5.31
N PHE A 175 -13.98 6.06 5.94
CA PHE A 175 -14.71 7.31 6.21
C PHE A 175 -13.89 8.30 7.03
N THR A 176 -13.02 7.85 7.94
CA THR A 176 -12.21 8.78 8.75
C THR A 176 -11.16 9.50 7.92
N ALA A 177 -10.59 8.86 6.89
CA ALA A 177 -9.68 9.52 5.96
C ALA A 177 -10.36 10.61 5.12
N HIS A 178 -11.63 10.40 4.75
CA HIS A 178 -12.39 11.42 4.04
C HIS A 178 -12.68 12.62 4.94
N SER A 179 -13.05 12.37 6.20
CA SER A 179 -13.29 13.46 7.14
C SER A 179 -12.04 14.31 7.40
N SER A 180 -10.85 13.71 7.50
CA SER A 180 -9.61 14.49 7.68
C SER A 180 -9.28 15.33 6.45
N LEU A 181 -9.43 14.76 5.24
CA LEU A 181 -9.15 15.50 4.01
C LEU A 181 -10.14 16.65 3.77
N LEU A 182 -11.42 16.46 4.10
CA LEU A 182 -12.41 17.53 4.03
C LEU A 182 -12.09 18.65 5.04
N ALA A 183 -11.66 18.30 6.25
CA ALA A 183 -11.23 19.28 7.24
C ALA A 183 -10.00 20.07 6.78
N ASP A 184 -9.03 19.44 6.11
CA ASP A 184 -7.84 20.12 5.57
C ASP A 184 -8.14 21.07 4.39
N MET A 185 -9.32 20.94 3.76
CA MET A 185 -9.74 21.78 2.62
C MET A 185 -10.61 22.98 3.02
N LEU A 186 -11.12 23.01 4.26
CA LEU A 186 -11.95 24.10 4.82
C LEU A 186 -11.10 25.14 5.52
#